data_AF-A0A2V7VA40-F1
#
_entry.id   AF-A0A2V7VA40-F1
#
_cell.length_a   1.000
_cell.length_b   1.000
_cell.length_c   1.000
_cell.angle_alpha   90.00
_cell.angle_beta   90.00
_cell.angle_gamma   90.00
#
_symmetry.space_group_name_H-M   'P 1'
#
loop_
_entity.id
_entity.type
_entity.pdbx_description
1 polymer ?
#
loop_
_entity_poly.entity_id
_entity_poly.type
_entity_poly.pdbx_seq_one_letter_code
_entity_poly.pdbx_strand_id
1 'polypeptide(L)'
;MWKTLREEPIANIRDFVRDAAREGQAVHIGTDSQQSGRLTRFVTVVVILTPRRGGRVAYVRESVRRIASLRERLLREVWRSVSLGIELEAVVPGDLTVHIDANPVVTHKSSAHVQELVGLVVGQGFKAAIKPEAWAATHCADRVVRGLVGAA
;
A
#
# COMPACT_ATOMS: atom_id res chain seq x y z
N MET A 1 -5.16 4.31 -13.58
CA MET A 1 -3.95 3.92 -14.32
C MET A 1 -2.78 3.93 -13.36
N TRP A 2 -1.95 2.89 -13.40
CA TRP A 2 -0.74 2.79 -12.59
C TRP A 2 0.35 3.74 -13.10
N LYS A 3 1.19 4.24 -12.20
CA LYS A 3 2.31 5.12 -12.54
C LYS A 3 3.54 4.85 -11.68
N THR A 4 4.73 5.16 -12.19
CA THR A 4 5.95 5.26 -11.36
C THR A 4 5.97 6.57 -10.57
N LEU A 5 6.92 6.72 -9.64
CA LEU A 5 7.16 8.00 -8.97
C LEU A 5 7.59 9.12 -9.93
N ARG A 6 7.96 8.83 -11.17
CA ARG A 6 8.26 9.87 -12.18
C ARG A 6 7.05 10.23 -13.03
N GLU A 7 5.85 9.82 -12.61
CA GLU A 7 4.58 9.97 -13.35
C GLU A 7 4.53 9.18 -14.67
N GLU A 8 5.48 8.27 -14.91
CA GLU A 8 5.49 7.43 -16.12
C GLU A 8 4.35 6.39 -16.02
N PRO A 9 3.51 6.24 -17.06
CA PRO A 9 2.38 5.32 -17.03
C PRO A 9 2.84 3.86 -17.07
N ILE A 10 2.17 3.01 -16.30
CA ILE A 10 2.34 1.56 -16.29
C ILE A 10 1.04 0.94 -16.79
N ALA A 11 1.10 0.31 -17.96
CA ALA A 11 -0.09 -0.30 -18.58
C ALA A 11 -0.58 -1.52 -17.81
N ASN A 12 0.35 -2.36 -17.35
CA ASN A 12 0.07 -3.59 -16.62
C ASN A 12 1.00 -3.69 -15.39
N ILE A 13 0.40 -3.70 -14.20
CA ILE A 13 1.15 -3.75 -12.95
C ILE A 13 1.84 -5.10 -12.74
N ARG A 14 1.22 -6.19 -13.20
CA ARG A 14 1.77 -7.54 -13.10
C ARG A 14 3.05 -7.68 -13.90
N ASP A 15 3.07 -7.12 -15.12
CA ASP A 15 4.26 -7.12 -15.98
C ASP A 15 5.37 -6.27 -15.35
N PHE A 16 5.04 -5.08 -14.84
CA PHE A 16 6.00 -4.24 -14.12
C PHE A 16 6.64 -4.95 -12.93
N VAL A 17 5.83 -5.64 -12.11
CA VAL A 17 6.32 -6.37 -10.94
C VAL A 17 7.16 -7.57 -11.35
N ARG A 18 6.72 -8.36 -12.33
CA ARG A 18 7.49 -9.50 -12.85
C ARG A 18 8.86 -9.07 -13.38
N ASP A 19 8.92 -7.95 -14.10
CA ASP A 19 10.15 -7.46 -14.71
C ASP A 19 11.08 -6.79 -13.68
N ALA A 20 10.53 -6.20 -12.62
CA ALA A 20 11.29 -5.49 -11.59
C ALA A 20 11.71 -6.38 -10.40
N ALA A 21 10.89 -7.35 -10.01
CA ALA A 21 11.10 -8.20 -8.85
C ALA A 21 12.03 -9.39 -9.15
N ARG A 22 12.91 -9.70 -8.22
CA ARG A 22 13.90 -10.79 -8.27
C ARG A 22 13.99 -11.46 -6.90
N GLU A 23 14.47 -12.70 -6.86
CA GLU A 23 14.72 -13.40 -5.60
C GLU A 23 15.59 -12.56 -4.64
N GLY A 24 15.25 -12.60 -3.36
CA GLY A 24 15.92 -11.83 -2.32
C GLY A 24 15.51 -10.35 -2.21
N GLN A 25 14.55 -9.88 -3.02
CA GLN A 25 13.91 -8.57 -2.84
C GLN A 25 12.63 -8.70 -2.01
N ALA A 26 12.34 -7.69 -1.19
CA ALA A 26 11.10 -7.59 -0.44
C ALA A 26 10.07 -6.76 -1.23
N VAL A 27 8.86 -7.29 -1.38
CA VAL A 27 7.75 -6.58 -2.00
C VAL A 27 6.77 -6.14 -0.92
N HIS A 28 6.47 -4.85 -0.91
CA HIS A 28 5.57 -4.23 0.05
C HIS A 28 4.39 -3.62 -0.67
N ILE A 29 3.18 -3.91 -0.21
CA ILE A 29 1.95 -3.31 -0.73
C ILE A 29 1.29 -2.54 0.39
N GLY A 30 0.77 -1.35 0.13
CA GLY A 30 -0.01 -0.60 1.10
C GLY A 30 -0.93 0.39 0.42
N THR A 31 -2.01 0.73 1.10
CA THR A 31 -2.94 1.76 0.66
C THR A 31 -3.12 2.78 1.76
N ASP A 32 -3.05 4.05 1.41
CA ASP A 32 -3.42 5.16 2.29
C ASP A 32 -4.64 5.89 1.72
N SER A 33 -5.40 6.56 2.57
CA SER A 33 -6.54 7.38 2.15
C SER A 33 -6.53 8.80 2.72
N GLN A 34 -6.83 9.76 1.85
CA GLN A 34 -6.99 11.17 2.20
C GLN A 34 -8.38 11.67 1.86
N GLN A 35 -8.96 12.46 2.75
CA GLN A 35 -10.27 13.06 2.55
C GLN A 35 -10.13 14.53 2.12
N SER A 36 -10.88 14.92 1.10
CA SER A 36 -10.88 16.29 0.58
C SER A 36 -12.29 16.63 0.09
N GLY A 37 -12.94 17.58 0.77
CA GLY A 37 -14.34 17.90 0.53
C GLY A 37 -15.25 16.67 0.58
N ARG A 38 -15.97 16.42 -0.52
CA ARG A 38 -16.92 15.31 -0.69
C ARG A 38 -16.28 14.01 -1.18
N LEU A 39 -14.95 13.92 -1.23
CA LEU A 39 -14.24 12.75 -1.74
C LEU A 39 -13.32 12.13 -0.69
N THR A 40 -13.18 10.80 -0.77
CA THR A 40 -12.06 10.05 -0.19
C THR A 40 -11.19 9.57 -1.36
N ARG A 41 -9.92 9.94 -1.36
CA ARG A 41 -8.91 9.50 -2.33
C ARG A 41 -8.07 8.40 -1.72
N PHE A 42 -7.97 7.27 -2.40
CA PHE A 42 -7.11 6.15 -2.02
C PHE A 42 -5.88 6.16 -2.93
N VAL A 43 -4.74 5.84 -2.35
CA VAL A 43 -3.48 5.64 -3.07
C VAL A 43 -2.92 4.29 -2.67
N THR A 44 -2.97 3.34 -3.60
CA THR A 44 -2.37 2.02 -3.43
C THR A 44 -0.99 2.04 -4.06
N VAL A 45 -0.01 1.51 -3.34
CA VAL A 45 1.40 1.51 -3.72
C VAL A 45 1.95 0.10 -3.64
N VAL A 46 2.78 -0.28 -4.61
CA VAL A 46 3.71 -1.41 -4.52
C VAL A 46 5.14 -0.88 -4.51
N VAL A 47 5.93 -1.35 -3.55
CA VAL A 47 7.33 -1.00 -3.35
C VAL A 47 8.16 -2.28 -3.41
N ILE A 48 9.11 -2.33 -4.34
CA ILE A 48 10.07 -3.43 -4.47
C ILE A 48 11.41 -2.92 -3.96
N LEU A 49 11.86 -3.39 -2.81
CA LEU A 49 13.11 -2.96 -2.19
C LEU A 49 14.26 -3.86 -2.62
N THR A 50 15.31 -3.25 -3.16
CA THR A 50 16.58 -3.91 -3.46
C THR A 50 17.59 -3.57 -2.36
N PRO A 51 18.07 -4.56 -1.59
CA PRO A 51 19.07 -4.32 -0.56
C PRO A 51 20.26 -3.52 -1.09
N ARG A 52 20.54 -2.37 -0.46
CA ARG A 52 21.65 -1.46 -0.80
C ARG A 52 21.63 -0.82 -2.21
N ARG A 53 20.55 -0.95 -2.97
CA ARG A 53 20.42 -0.39 -4.34
C ARG A 53 19.14 0.43 -4.57
N GLY A 54 18.41 0.76 -3.52
CA GLY A 54 17.16 1.52 -3.60
C GLY A 54 15.94 0.64 -3.88
N GLY A 55 14.95 1.16 -4.60
CA GLY A 55 13.74 0.41 -4.89
C GLY A 55 12.99 0.89 -6.14
N ARG A 56 12.03 0.09 -6.57
CA ARG A 56 11.05 0.44 -7.61
C ARG A 56 9.71 0.67 -6.93
N VAL A 57 9.00 1.70 -7.37
CA VAL A 57 7.72 2.07 -6.78
C VAL A 57 6.73 2.34 -7.90
N ALA A 58 5.56 1.72 -7.79
CA ALA A 58 4.40 2.00 -8.62
C ALA A 58 3.22 2.32 -7.72
N TYR A 59 2.35 3.23 -8.17
CA TYR A 59 1.16 3.60 -7.43
C TYR A 59 -0.04 3.79 -8.36
N VAL A 60 -1.24 3.67 -7.81
CA VAL A 60 -2.50 4.02 -8.47
C VAL A 60 -3.33 4.88 -7.53
N ARG A 61 -4.09 5.82 -8.09
CA ARG A 61 -5.02 6.67 -7.34
C ARG A 61 -6.45 6.35 -7.75
N GLU A 62 -7.33 6.28 -6.77
CA GLU A 62 -8.76 6.12 -6.96
C GLU A 62 -9.53 7.09 -6.06
N SER A 63 -10.66 7.61 -6.53
CA SER A 63 -11.50 8.53 -5.76
C SER A 63 -12.91 7.98 -5.64
N VAL A 64 -13.46 8.06 -4.43
CA VAL A 64 -14.84 7.69 -4.14
C VAL A 64 -15.53 8.81 -3.35
N ARG A 65 -16.85 8.72 -3.19
CA ARG A 65 -17.58 9.62 -2.28
C ARG A 65 -17.01 9.51 -0.87
N ARG A 66 -17.06 10.62 -0.12
CA ARG A 66 -16.52 10.72 1.24
C ARG A 66 -17.07 9.59 2.12
N ILE A 67 -16.16 8.86 2.74
CA ILE A 67 -16.47 7.80 3.71
C ILE A 67 -16.32 8.36 5.12
N ALA A 68 -17.41 8.48 5.86
CA ALA A 68 -17.39 9.08 7.20
C ALA A 68 -16.74 8.16 8.25
N SER A 69 -16.97 6.85 8.15
CA SER A 69 -16.48 5.87 9.11
C SER A 69 -14.98 5.64 8.96
N LEU A 70 -14.22 5.83 10.05
CA LEU A 70 -12.81 5.49 10.10
C LEU A 70 -12.59 4.00 9.85
N ARG A 71 -13.36 3.13 10.53
CA ARG A 71 -13.28 1.68 10.35
C ARG A 71 -13.48 1.29 8.89
N GLU A 72 -14.50 1.85 8.24
CA GLU A 72 -14.77 1.56 6.82
C GLU A 72 -13.61 2.00 5.92
N ARG A 73 -13.02 3.19 6.17
CA ARG A 73 -11.84 3.65 5.43
C ARG A 73 -10.66 2.70 5.57
N LEU A 74 -10.31 2.34 6.81
CA LEU A 74 -9.20 1.43 7.11
C LEU A 74 -9.43 0.05 6.46
N LEU A 75 -10.66 -0.47 6.54
CA LEU A 75 -11.02 -1.72 5.86
C LEU A 75 -10.83 -1.61 4.34
N ARG A 76 -11.24 -0.51 3.72
CA ARG A 76 -11.04 -0.32 2.28
C ARG A 76 -9.56 -0.18 1.90
N GLU A 77 -8.73 0.41 2.74
CA GLU A 77 -7.27 0.44 2.55
C GLU A 77 -6.68 -0.97 2.55
N VAL A 78 -7.04 -1.78 3.55
CA VAL A 78 -6.57 -3.17 3.66
C VAL A 78 -7.07 -4.01 2.49
N TRP A 79 -8.37 -3.93 2.16
CA TRP A 79 -8.94 -4.69 1.05
C TRP A 79 -8.25 -4.40 -0.27
N ARG A 80 -7.99 -3.13 -0.59
CA ARG A 80 -7.26 -2.75 -1.82
C ARG A 80 -5.85 -3.33 -1.85
N SER A 81 -5.17 -3.32 -0.72
CA SER A 81 -3.81 -3.84 -0.59
C SER A 81 -3.78 -5.37 -0.73
N VAL A 82 -4.71 -6.06 -0.09
CA VAL A 82 -4.88 -7.53 -0.17
C VAL A 82 -5.27 -7.95 -1.59
N SER A 83 -6.24 -7.28 -2.21
CA SER A 83 -6.64 -7.60 -3.59
C SER A 83 -5.48 -7.49 -4.57
N LEU A 84 -4.64 -6.47 -4.42
CA LEU A 84 -3.42 -6.36 -5.23
C LEU A 84 -2.39 -7.44 -4.86
N GLY A 85 -2.27 -7.81 -3.58
CA GLY A 85 -1.44 -8.92 -3.15
C GLY A 85 -1.79 -10.22 -3.87
N ILE A 86 -3.09 -10.55 -3.92
CA ILE A 86 -3.62 -11.73 -4.63
C ILE A 86 -3.29 -11.66 -6.13
N GLU A 87 -3.44 -10.48 -6.76
CA GLU A 87 -3.11 -10.29 -8.18
C GLU A 87 -1.62 -10.53 -8.48
N LEU A 88 -0.74 -10.12 -7.55
CA LEU A 88 0.71 -10.12 -7.76
C LEU A 88 1.42 -11.37 -7.21
N GLU A 89 0.82 -12.15 -6.32
CA GLU A 89 1.43 -13.29 -5.65
C GLU A 89 2.16 -14.22 -6.62
N ALA A 90 1.51 -14.59 -7.73
CA ALA A 90 2.07 -15.51 -8.73
C ALA A 90 3.29 -14.97 -9.52
N VAL A 91 3.61 -13.68 -9.41
CA VAL A 91 4.77 -13.07 -10.10
C VAL A 91 5.80 -12.47 -9.16
N VAL A 92 5.54 -12.53 -7.85
CA VAL A 92 6.50 -12.10 -6.84
C VAL A 92 7.34 -13.32 -6.43
N PRO A 93 8.66 -13.33 -6.69
CA PRO A 93 9.52 -14.49 -6.43
C PRO A 93 9.92 -14.67 -4.95
N GLY A 94 9.40 -13.84 -4.04
CA GLY A 94 9.80 -13.83 -2.64
C GLY A 94 8.70 -13.29 -1.71
N ASP A 95 9.10 -12.72 -0.58
CA ASP A 95 8.14 -12.25 0.43
C ASP A 95 7.33 -11.05 -0.05
N LEU A 96 6.00 -11.18 0.03
CA LEU A 96 5.04 -10.10 -0.12
C LEU A 96 4.48 -9.72 1.25
N THR A 97 4.68 -8.47 1.66
CA THR A 97 4.17 -7.92 2.92
C THR A 97 3.13 -6.85 2.66
N VAL A 98 1.95 -7.00 3.25
CA VAL A 98 0.90 -5.98 3.24
C VAL A 98 1.07 -5.06 4.43
N HIS A 99 1.25 -3.77 4.14
CA HIS A 99 1.35 -2.69 5.10
C HIS A 99 -0.05 -2.16 5.41
N ILE A 100 -0.37 -2.12 6.69
CA ILE A 100 -1.62 -1.62 7.23
C ILE A 100 -1.33 -0.29 7.91
N ASP A 101 -2.03 0.77 7.52
CA ASP A 101 -1.91 2.06 8.20
C ASP A 101 -2.69 2.11 9.53
N ALA A 102 -2.27 1.27 10.47
CA ALA A 102 -2.83 1.22 11.81
C ALA A 102 -1.71 1.28 12.86
N ASN A 103 -1.98 2.04 13.91
CA ASN A 103 -1.11 2.17 15.08
C ASN A 103 -1.72 1.40 16.27
N PRO A 104 -0.98 0.46 16.90
CA PRO A 104 -1.44 -0.31 18.06
C PRO A 104 -1.52 0.48 19.36
N VAL A 105 -0.89 1.67 19.43
CA VAL A 105 -0.93 2.51 20.63
C VAL A 105 -2.36 3.06 20.82
N VAL A 106 -2.93 2.80 22.01
CA VAL A 106 -4.33 3.07 22.37
C VAL A 106 -4.78 4.53 22.19
N THR A 107 -3.84 5.48 22.22
CA THR A 107 -4.11 6.90 21.98
C THR A 107 -4.50 7.21 20.52
N HIS A 108 -4.20 6.30 19.59
CA HIS A 108 -4.57 6.41 18.19
C HIS A 108 -5.93 5.77 17.94
N LYS A 109 -6.79 6.47 17.17
CA LYS A 109 -8.13 5.98 16.79
C LYS A 109 -8.12 4.64 16.03
N SER A 110 -7.03 4.34 15.33
CA SER A 110 -6.84 3.09 14.59
C SER A 110 -6.61 1.87 15.48
N SER A 111 -6.18 2.05 16.73
CA SER A 111 -5.79 0.95 17.63
C SER A 111 -6.93 -0.05 17.85
N ALA A 112 -8.16 0.45 17.97
CA ALA A 112 -9.37 -0.36 18.12
C ALA A 112 -9.65 -1.29 16.92
N HIS A 113 -9.01 -1.06 15.77
CA HIS A 113 -9.22 -1.84 14.55
C HIS A 113 -8.01 -2.70 14.17
N VAL A 114 -6.88 -2.61 14.89
CA VAL A 114 -5.64 -3.31 14.52
C VAL A 114 -5.83 -4.81 14.37
N GLN A 115 -6.48 -5.46 15.35
CA GLN A 115 -6.66 -6.92 15.31
C GLN A 115 -7.52 -7.37 14.12
N GLU A 116 -8.58 -6.63 13.81
CA GLU A 116 -9.44 -6.90 12.65
C GLU A 116 -8.66 -6.76 11.34
N LEU A 117 -7.93 -5.66 11.18
CA LEU A 117 -7.19 -5.35 9.95
C LEU A 117 -6.05 -6.36 9.73
N VAL A 118 -5.31 -6.71 10.79
CA VAL A 118 -4.26 -7.74 10.74
C VAL A 118 -4.85 -9.10 10.43
N GLY A 119 -5.97 -9.46 11.07
CA GLY A 119 -6.65 -10.73 10.83
C GLY A 119 -7.09 -10.91 9.38
N LEU A 120 -7.56 -9.84 8.73
CA LEU A 120 -7.91 -9.87 7.31
C LEU A 120 -6.71 -10.17 6.41
N VAL A 121 -5.55 -9.57 6.68
CA VAL A 121 -4.33 -9.79 5.88
C VAL A 121 -3.80 -11.21 6.09
N VAL A 122 -3.64 -11.63 7.34
CA VAL A 122 -3.10 -12.95 7.69
C VAL A 122 -4.04 -14.07 7.26
N GLY A 123 -5.36 -13.85 7.34
CA GLY A 123 -6.36 -14.81 6.89
C GLY A 123 -6.32 -15.08 5.37
N GLN A 124 -5.67 -14.23 4.58
CA GLN A 124 -5.42 -14.45 3.15
C GLN A 124 -4.03 -15.03 2.87
N GLY A 125 -3.26 -15.39 3.89
CA GLY A 125 -1.93 -15.97 3.74
C GLY A 125 -0.78 -14.95 3.62
N PHE A 126 -1.07 -13.64 3.68
CA PHE A 126 -0.04 -12.62 3.57
C PHE A 126 0.57 -12.24 4.92
N LYS A 127 1.84 -11.82 4.88
CA LYS A 127 2.48 -11.16 6.02
C LYS A 127 1.90 -9.76 6.22
N ALA A 128 1.48 -9.44 7.43
CA ALA A 128 1.02 -8.11 7.81
C ALA A 128 2.13 -7.31 8.50
N ALA A 129 2.26 -6.03 8.16
CA ALA A 129 3.05 -5.05 8.91
C ALA A 129 2.16 -3.87 9.33
N ILE A 130 2.27 -3.45 10.59
CA ILE A 130 1.59 -2.27 11.15
C ILE A 130 2.63 -1.20 11.52
N LYS A 131 2.22 0.00 11.94
CA LYS A 131 3.20 1.01 12.40
C LYS A 131 3.88 0.55 13.71
N PRO A 132 5.20 0.76 13.86
CA PRO A 132 6.12 1.48 12.95
C PRO A 132 6.74 0.64 11.81
N GLU A 133 6.57 -0.67 11.79
CA GLU A 133 7.20 -1.59 10.83
C GLU A 133 6.67 -1.40 9.39
N ALA A 134 5.47 -0.85 9.25
CA ALA A 134 4.80 -0.55 7.97
C ALA A 134 5.40 0.66 7.22
N TRP A 135 6.68 0.97 7.36
CA TRP A 135 7.27 2.23 6.87
C TRP A 135 7.34 2.35 5.34
N ALA A 136 7.69 1.28 4.62
CA ALA A 136 8.02 1.35 3.19
C ALA A 136 6.84 1.81 2.33
N ALA A 137 5.76 1.04 2.29
CA ALA A 137 4.59 1.38 1.48
C ALA A 137 3.85 2.61 2.02
N THR A 138 3.72 2.76 3.35
CA THR A 138 3.06 3.90 3.97
C THR A 138 3.78 5.22 3.66
N HIS A 139 5.11 5.27 3.75
CA HIS A 139 5.86 6.48 3.43
C HIS A 139 5.73 6.87 1.95
N CYS A 140 5.81 5.89 1.04
CA CYS A 140 5.59 6.14 -0.38
C CYS A 140 4.16 6.62 -0.66
N ALA A 141 3.15 5.99 -0.05
CA ALA A 141 1.75 6.39 -0.20
C ALA A 141 1.50 7.80 0.32
N ASP A 142 1.96 8.12 1.55
CA ASP A 142 1.91 9.46 2.13
C ASP A 142 2.51 10.52 1.19
N ARG A 143 3.69 10.23 0.61
CA ARG A 143 4.38 11.16 -0.29
C ARG A 143 3.59 11.40 -1.57
N VAL A 144 3.02 10.34 -2.15
CA VAL A 144 2.20 10.39 -3.38
C VAL A 144 0.86 11.08 -3.13
N VAL A 145 0.25 10.85 -1.96
CA VAL A 145 -0.99 11.50 -1.50
C VAL A 145 -0.77 13.00 -1.31
N ARG A 146 0.33 13.39 -0.67
CA ARG A 146 0.68 14.80 -0.38
C ARG A 146 1.23 15.56 -1.59
N GLY A 147 1.36 14.91 -2.75
CA GLY A 147 1.86 15.55 -3.98
C GLY A 147 3.36 15.90 -3.95
N LEU A 148 4.13 15.30 -3.03
CA LEU A 148 5.57 15.60 -2.84
C LEU A 148 6.48 14.81 -3.80
N VAL A 149 5.89 14.09 -4.74
CA VAL A 149 6.60 13.35 -5.78
C VAL A 149 6.61 14.24 -7.02
N GLY A 150 7.66 15.05 -7.16
CA GLY A 150 7.80 16.08 -8.20
C GLY A 150 8.55 17.35 -7.78
N ALA A 151 8.96 17.47 -6.51
CA ALA A 151 9.66 18.66 -5.98
C ALA A 151 11.16 18.44 -5.69
N ALA A 152 11.82 17.50 -6.37
CA ALA A 152 13.27 17.31 -6.28
C ALA A 152 13.83 16.91 -7.66
#